data_AF-A0A3P1YSC0-F1
#
_entry.id   AF-A0A3P1YSC0-F1
#
_cell.length_a   1.000
_cell.length_b   1.000
_cell.length_c   1.000
_cell.angle_alpha   90.00
_cell.angle_beta   90.00
_cell.angle_gamma   90.00
#
_symmetry.space_group_name_H-M   'P 1'
#
loop_
_entity.id
_entity.type
_entity.pdbx_description
1 polymer ?
#
loop_
_entity_poly.entity_id
_entity_poly.type
_entity_poly.pdbx_seq_one_letter_code
_entity_poly.pdbx_strand_id
1 'polypeptide(L)'
;MDYQEKVQRSQPSSEILKNMNTKELLDCCLEYPFNRDILLFNNPNERFLDVFNNSAVWKEFISRKDAFAVFSKFYTRKSLDDIAKITNENIRNSERFQLYFLEKVVAETSFIDNLSISDKKNLMRIILNVHLEKRKYPDEYVGFAYNSSLSALYRVLPSEPKGIRKNPEKVKSLTNNERFINNSLDREIIVSVQNFLLR
;
A
#
# COMPACT_ATOMS: atom_id res chain seq x y z
N MET A 1 -9.33 12.28 26.90
CA MET A 1 -8.91 11.05 26.22
C MET A 1 -7.87 11.44 25.19
N ASP A 2 -6.61 11.10 25.45
CA ASP A 2 -5.55 11.36 24.48
C ASP A 2 -5.68 10.41 23.27
N TYR A 3 -4.97 10.71 22.18
CA TYR A 3 -5.04 9.92 20.94
C TYR A 3 -4.71 8.43 21.13
N GLN A 4 -3.69 8.10 21.90
CA GLN A 4 -3.26 6.73 22.20
C GLN A 4 -4.33 5.97 22.98
N GLU A 5 -5.00 6.64 23.91
CA GLU A 5 -6.11 6.04 24.66
C GLU A 5 -7.30 5.70 23.73
N LYS A 6 -7.59 6.55 22.74
CA LYS A 6 -8.61 6.25 21.71
C LYS A 6 -8.22 5.06 20.83
N VAL A 7 -6.95 5.00 20.41
CA VAL A 7 -6.38 3.89 19.62
C VAL A 7 -6.46 2.58 20.37
N GLN A 8 -6.12 2.55 21.65
CA GLN A 8 -6.16 1.33 22.45
C GLN A 8 -7.60 0.81 22.63
N ARG A 9 -8.57 1.70 22.87
CA ARG A 9 -9.98 1.32 23.08
C ARG A 9 -10.70 0.87 21.80
N SER A 10 -10.22 1.27 20.63
CA SER A 10 -10.87 0.93 19.35
C SER A 10 -10.45 -0.42 18.78
N GLN A 11 -9.43 -1.07 19.36
CA GLN A 11 -8.92 -2.33 18.80
C GLN A 11 -9.75 -3.52 19.28
N PRO A 12 -10.08 -4.47 18.39
CA PRO A 12 -10.71 -5.72 18.81
C PRO A 12 -9.84 -6.46 19.82
N SER A 13 -10.46 -7.21 20.74
CA SER A 13 -9.70 -8.04 21.68
C SER A 13 -8.90 -9.11 20.94
N SER A 14 -7.80 -9.57 21.53
CA SER A 14 -6.96 -10.61 20.94
C SER A 14 -7.71 -11.93 20.69
N GLU A 15 -8.71 -12.24 21.51
CA GLU A 15 -9.60 -13.39 21.32
C GLU A 15 -10.44 -13.25 20.04
N ILE A 16 -11.02 -12.07 19.80
CA ILE A 16 -11.79 -11.79 18.58
C ILE A 16 -10.87 -11.91 17.36
N LEU A 17 -9.68 -11.30 17.39
CA LEU A 17 -8.73 -11.32 16.26
C LEU A 17 -8.29 -12.74 15.88
N LYS A 18 -8.06 -13.61 16.86
CA LYS A 18 -7.67 -15.00 16.61
C LYS A 18 -8.77 -15.82 15.93
N ASN A 19 -10.02 -15.49 16.21
CA ASN A 19 -11.20 -16.17 15.67
C ASN A 19 -11.64 -15.65 14.30
N MET A 20 -11.16 -14.47 13.88
CA MET A 20 -11.37 -13.96 12.53
C MET A 20 -10.57 -14.76 11.51
N ASN A 21 -11.18 -15.04 10.36
CA ASN A 21 -10.44 -15.54 9.20
C ASN A 21 -9.60 -14.42 8.57
N THR A 22 -8.62 -14.80 7.73
CA THR A 22 -7.66 -13.84 7.17
C THR A 22 -8.29 -12.76 6.29
N LYS A 23 -9.43 -13.04 5.65
CA LYS A 23 -10.19 -12.02 4.90
C LYS A 23 -10.85 -11.02 5.84
N GLU A 24 -11.49 -11.49 6.90
CA GLU A 24 -12.11 -10.63 7.92
C GLU A 24 -11.06 -9.74 8.60
N LEU A 25 -9.87 -10.28 8.87
CA LEU A 25 -8.74 -9.49 9.36
C LEU A 25 -8.33 -8.39 8.38
N LEU A 26 -8.25 -8.69 7.07
CA LEU A 26 -7.93 -7.68 6.06
C LEU A 26 -9.04 -6.60 5.97
N ASP A 27 -10.30 -6.99 5.98
CA ASP A 27 -11.42 -6.05 5.96
C ASP A 27 -11.36 -5.12 7.19
N CYS A 28 -11.12 -5.69 8.38
CA CYS A 28 -10.97 -4.92 9.63
C CYS A 28 -9.75 -3.98 9.59
N CYS A 29 -8.63 -4.44 9.04
CA CYS A 29 -7.44 -3.63 8.80
C CYS A 29 -7.73 -2.39 7.94
N LEU A 30 -8.52 -2.55 6.89
CA LEU A 30 -8.85 -1.49 5.94
C LEU A 30 -9.92 -0.52 6.46
N GLU A 31 -10.84 -1.02 7.29
CA GLU A 31 -11.87 -0.21 7.95
C GLU A 31 -11.42 0.41 9.27
N TYR A 32 -10.16 0.22 9.67
CA TYR A 32 -9.65 0.74 10.92
C TYR A 32 -9.83 2.27 10.99
N PRO A 33 -10.56 2.82 11.99
CA PRO A 33 -10.98 4.23 11.99
C PRO A 33 -9.84 5.24 11.85
N PHE A 34 -8.66 4.90 12.40
CA PHE A 34 -7.49 5.76 12.39
C PHE A 34 -6.70 5.75 11.08
N ASN A 35 -7.06 4.90 10.12
CA ASN A 35 -6.40 4.94 8.81
C ASN A 35 -6.58 6.31 8.16
N ARG A 36 -7.76 6.93 8.27
CA ARG A 36 -8.04 8.24 7.65
C ARG A 36 -7.23 9.39 8.25
N ASP A 37 -6.81 9.24 9.51
CA ASP A 37 -5.99 10.24 10.18
C ASP A 37 -4.63 10.42 9.51
N ILE A 38 -4.13 9.43 8.78
CA ILE A 38 -2.83 9.48 8.09
C ILE A 38 -2.69 10.73 7.22
N LEU A 39 -3.76 11.10 6.52
CA LEU A 39 -3.74 12.24 5.59
C LEU A 39 -3.86 13.60 6.29
N LEU A 40 -4.15 13.64 7.59
CA LEU A 40 -4.35 14.86 8.36
C LEU A 40 -3.06 15.39 9.02
N PHE A 41 -1.97 14.62 8.97
CA PHE A 41 -0.70 14.96 9.61
C PHE A 41 0.30 15.55 8.62
N ASN A 42 1.20 16.41 9.12
CA ASN A 42 2.26 17.01 8.32
C ASN A 42 3.23 15.98 7.72
N ASN A 43 3.36 14.82 8.37
CA ASN A 43 4.14 13.67 7.89
C ASN A 43 3.24 12.43 7.79
N PRO A 44 2.55 12.21 6.65
CA PRO A 44 1.69 11.06 6.45
C PRO A 44 2.42 9.72 6.60
N ASN A 45 3.71 9.65 6.29
CA ASN A 45 4.47 8.40 6.35
C ASN A 45 4.78 7.96 7.78
N GLU A 46 5.28 8.88 8.59
CA GLU A 46 5.47 8.65 10.02
C GLU A 46 4.14 8.26 10.66
N ARG A 47 3.06 8.94 10.29
CA ARG A 47 1.72 8.62 10.80
C ARG A 47 1.22 7.25 10.36
N PHE A 48 1.44 6.88 9.09
CA PHE A 48 1.13 5.54 8.59
C PHE A 48 1.86 4.47 9.41
N LEU A 49 3.17 4.64 9.63
CA LEU A 49 3.96 3.70 10.42
C LEU A 49 3.47 3.61 11.86
N ASP A 50 3.10 4.72 12.49
CA ASP A 50 2.52 4.72 13.82
C ASP A 50 1.21 3.93 13.88
N VAL A 51 0.29 4.18 12.94
CA VAL A 51 -1.01 3.48 12.88
C VAL A 51 -0.79 1.98 12.64
N PHE A 52 0.09 1.63 11.72
CA PHE A 52 0.40 0.25 11.38
C PHE A 52 1.07 -0.49 12.55
N ASN A 53 2.12 0.08 13.14
CA ASN A 53 2.90 -0.54 14.22
C ASN A 53 2.12 -0.66 15.53
N ASN A 54 1.13 0.20 15.76
CA ASN A 54 0.30 0.14 16.96
C ASN A 54 -0.99 -0.66 16.79
N SER A 55 -1.33 -1.10 15.57
CA SER A 55 -2.55 -1.87 15.31
C SER A 55 -2.35 -3.38 15.56
N ALA A 56 -3.09 -3.93 16.52
CA ALA A 56 -3.15 -5.37 16.76
C ALA A 56 -3.77 -6.13 15.58
N VAL A 57 -4.70 -5.50 14.85
CA VAL A 57 -5.33 -6.12 13.67
C VAL A 57 -4.31 -6.31 12.56
N TRP A 58 -3.49 -5.30 12.29
CA TRP A 58 -2.41 -5.40 11.30
C TRP A 58 -1.38 -6.46 11.70
N LYS A 59 -0.98 -6.48 12.98
CA LYS A 59 -0.05 -7.50 13.51
C LYS A 59 -0.59 -8.92 13.34
N GLU A 60 -1.86 -9.14 13.68
CA GLU A 60 -2.48 -10.45 13.51
C GLU A 60 -2.55 -10.81 12.02
N PHE A 61 -3.02 -9.90 11.17
CA PHE A 61 -3.13 -10.12 9.72
C PHE A 61 -1.80 -10.54 9.10
N ILE A 62 -0.72 -9.76 9.29
CA ILE A 62 0.58 -10.05 8.65
C ILE A 62 1.25 -11.32 9.20
N SER A 63 0.82 -11.81 10.37
CA SER A 63 1.31 -13.06 10.94
C SER A 63 0.69 -14.31 10.29
N ARG A 64 -0.44 -14.17 9.57
CA ARG A 64 -1.13 -15.30 8.95
C ARG A 64 -0.36 -15.83 7.74
N LYS A 65 -0.25 -17.15 7.62
CA LYS A 65 0.46 -17.82 6.51
C LYS A 65 -0.15 -17.53 5.14
N ASP A 66 -1.46 -17.31 5.09
CA ASP A 66 -2.23 -17.00 3.89
C ASP A 66 -2.46 -15.50 3.67
N ALA A 67 -1.87 -14.62 4.50
CA ALA A 67 -2.05 -13.17 4.44
C ALA A 67 -1.74 -12.60 3.05
N PHE A 68 -0.63 -13.04 2.44
CA PHE A 68 -0.25 -12.61 1.09
C PHE A 68 -1.29 -13.04 0.04
N ALA A 69 -1.78 -14.28 0.10
CA ALA A 69 -2.77 -14.76 -0.86
C ALA A 69 -4.07 -13.96 -0.77
N VAL A 70 -4.52 -13.66 0.45
CA VAL A 70 -5.71 -12.82 0.68
C VAL A 70 -5.47 -11.38 0.24
N PHE A 71 -4.32 -10.79 0.59
CA PHE A 71 -3.91 -9.45 0.18
C PHE A 71 -3.91 -9.32 -1.35
N SER A 72 -3.20 -10.19 -2.07
CA SER A 72 -3.10 -10.14 -3.53
C SER A 72 -4.47 -10.33 -4.18
N LYS A 73 -5.27 -11.27 -3.69
CA LYS A 73 -6.63 -11.49 -4.19
C LYS A 73 -7.52 -10.27 -4.00
N PHE A 74 -7.42 -9.59 -2.86
CA PHE A 74 -8.18 -8.36 -2.61
C PHE A 74 -7.71 -7.24 -3.54
N TYR A 75 -6.40 -7.01 -3.62
CA TYR A 75 -5.81 -5.95 -4.41
C TYR A 75 -6.10 -6.12 -5.92
N THR A 76 -6.03 -7.35 -6.47
CA THR A 76 -6.38 -7.63 -7.87
C THR A 76 -7.86 -7.44 -8.20
N ARG A 77 -8.76 -7.56 -7.22
CA ARG A 77 -10.21 -7.38 -7.43
C ARG A 77 -10.63 -5.92 -7.56
N LYS A 78 -9.77 -4.98 -7.14
CA LYS A 78 -10.07 -3.54 -7.21
C LYS A 78 -9.86 -3.06 -8.64
N SER A 79 -10.95 -3.02 -9.41
CA SER A 79 -10.98 -2.41 -10.75
C SER A 79 -11.04 -0.90 -10.62
N LEU A 80 -10.07 -0.18 -11.19
CA LEU A 80 -10.09 1.29 -11.17
C LEU A 80 -11.27 1.85 -11.97
N ASP A 81 -11.68 1.14 -13.03
CA ASP A 81 -12.87 1.48 -13.82
C ASP A 81 -14.15 1.39 -12.98
N ASP A 82 -14.25 0.37 -12.12
CA ASP A 82 -15.41 0.22 -11.24
C ASP A 82 -15.43 1.27 -10.15
N ILE A 83 -14.25 1.58 -9.57
CA ILE A 83 -14.11 2.66 -8.58
C ILE A 83 -14.49 4.01 -9.18
N ALA A 84 -14.05 4.32 -10.40
CA ALA A 84 -14.37 5.57 -11.09
C ALA A 84 -15.88 5.74 -11.35
N LYS A 85 -16.61 4.64 -11.53
CA LYS A 85 -18.08 4.64 -11.74
C LYS A 85 -18.89 4.79 -10.45
N ILE A 86 -18.27 4.72 -9.27
CA ILE A 86 -18.98 4.89 -8.00
C ILE A 86 -19.45 6.35 -7.89
N THR A 87 -20.78 6.54 -7.88
CA THR A 87 -21.39 7.88 -7.82
C THR A 87 -21.36 8.46 -6.41
N ASN A 88 -21.39 7.62 -5.38
CA ASN A 88 -21.25 8.07 -3.99
C ASN A 88 -19.79 8.41 -3.69
N GLU A 89 -19.51 9.71 -3.54
CA GLU A 89 -18.16 10.22 -3.34
C GLU A 89 -17.47 9.63 -2.08
N ASN A 90 -18.21 9.45 -0.98
CA ASN A 90 -17.64 8.89 0.25
C ASN A 90 -17.19 7.45 0.05
N ILE A 91 -17.97 6.64 -0.67
CA ILE A 91 -17.63 5.26 -0.99
C ILE A 91 -16.44 5.25 -1.96
N ARG A 92 -16.49 6.05 -3.02
CA ARG A 92 -15.40 6.16 -4.01
C ARG A 92 -14.07 6.55 -3.35
N ASN A 93 -14.09 7.54 -2.48
CA ASN A 93 -12.91 7.98 -1.73
C ASN A 93 -12.41 6.91 -0.76
N SER A 94 -13.33 6.15 -0.13
CA SER A 94 -12.97 5.02 0.72
C SER A 94 -12.22 3.94 -0.07
N GLU A 95 -12.74 3.56 -1.24
CA GLU A 95 -12.13 2.57 -2.13
C GLU A 95 -10.74 2.99 -2.63
N ARG A 96 -10.62 4.25 -3.06
CA ARG A 96 -9.33 4.86 -3.44
C ARG A 96 -8.33 4.86 -2.29
N PHE A 97 -8.80 5.17 -1.09
CA PHE A 97 -7.96 5.21 0.09
C PHE A 97 -7.49 3.82 0.53
N GLN A 98 -8.34 2.78 0.39
CA GLN A 98 -7.92 1.40 0.62
C GLN A 98 -6.79 0.98 -0.34
N LEU A 99 -6.89 1.33 -1.62
CA LEU A 99 -5.81 1.09 -2.60
C LEU A 99 -4.50 1.76 -2.17
N TYR A 100 -4.56 3.06 -1.84
CA TYR A 100 -3.41 3.80 -1.33
C TYR A 100 -2.80 3.10 -0.09
N PHE A 101 -3.63 2.70 0.86
CA PHE A 101 -3.18 2.08 2.11
C PHE A 101 -2.48 0.74 1.86
N LEU A 102 -3.04 -0.12 1.02
CA LEU A 102 -2.43 -1.41 0.65
C LEU A 102 -1.05 -1.20 -0.01
N GLU A 103 -0.94 -0.20 -0.88
CA GLU A 103 0.33 0.16 -1.52
C GLU A 103 1.35 0.69 -0.50
N LYS A 104 0.93 1.45 0.51
CA LYS A 104 1.80 1.87 1.62
C LYS A 104 2.25 0.70 2.49
N VAL A 105 1.39 -0.29 2.74
CA VAL A 105 1.78 -1.54 3.41
C VAL A 105 2.90 -2.24 2.64
N VAL A 106 2.79 -2.34 1.31
CA VAL A 106 3.86 -2.91 0.49
C VAL A 106 5.13 -2.07 0.52
N ALA A 107 5.01 -0.74 0.44
CA ALA A 107 6.14 0.17 0.30
C ALA A 107 6.96 0.36 1.60
N GLU A 108 6.30 0.44 2.74
CA GLU A 108 6.90 0.95 3.99
C GLU A 108 7.08 -0.13 5.08
N THR A 109 6.52 -1.33 4.91
CA THR A 109 6.53 -2.37 5.95
C THR A 109 7.38 -3.58 5.57
N SER A 110 7.53 -4.52 6.51
CA SER A 110 8.19 -5.80 6.30
C SER A 110 7.27 -6.88 5.71
N PHE A 111 6.02 -6.55 5.36
CA PHE A 111 5.01 -7.50 4.87
C PHE A 111 5.50 -8.36 3.69
N ILE A 112 6.33 -7.78 2.81
CA ILE A 112 6.81 -8.45 1.61
C ILE A 112 8.18 -9.12 1.73
N ASP A 113 8.85 -9.01 2.88
CA ASP A 113 10.27 -9.39 2.98
C ASP A 113 10.50 -10.88 2.75
N ASN A 114 9.61 -11.69 3.31
CA ASN A 114 9.65 -13.15 3.26
C ASN A 114 8.94 -13.75 2.04
N LEU A 115 8.44 -12.93 1.11
CA LEU A 115 7.82 -13.44 -0.12
C LEU A 115 8.86 -14.11 -1.02
N SER A 116 8.45 -15.22 -1.64
CA SER A 116 9.25 -15.89 -2.66
C SER A 116 9.48 -14.97 -3.87
N ILE A 117 10.48 -15.27 -4.70
CA ILE A 117 10.71 -14.52 -5.94
C ILE A 117 9.48 -14.58 -6.86
N SER A 118 8.81 -15.73 -6.91
CA SER A 118 7.57 -15.92 -7.68
C SER A 118 6.47 -14.98 -7.18
N ASP A 119 6.26 -14.94 -5.86
CA ASP A 119 5.25 -14.07 -5.23
C ASP A 119 5.57 -12.60 -5.42
N LYS A 120 6.84 -12.20 -5.30
CA LYS A 120 7.30 -10.84 -5.57
C LYS A 120 7.05 -10.44 -7.03
N LYS A 121 7.34 -11.34 -8.00
CA LYS A 121 7.02 -11.10 -9.42
C LYS A 121 5.52 -10.98 -9.64
N ASN A 122 4.71 -11.84 -9.02
CA ASN A 122 3.25 -11.76 -9.11
C ASN A 122 2.72 -10.44 -8.56
N LEU A 123 3.12 -10.07 -7.35
CA LEU A 123 2.76 -8.79 -6.72
C LEU A 123 3.17 -7.60 -7.58
N MET A 124 4.39 -7.63 -8.13
CA MET A 124 4.91 -6.58 -9.01
C MET A 124 4.08 -6.42 -10.28
N ARG A 125 3.64 -7.52 -10.92
CA ARG A 125 2.72 -7.46 -12.08
C ARG A 125 1.40 -6.78 -11.70
N ILE A 126 0.82 -7.15 -10.56
CA ILE A 126 -0.45 -6.57 -10.11
C ILE A 126 -0.29 -5.07 -9.86
N ILE A 127 0.73 -4.64 -9.12
CA ILE A 127 0.97 -3.23 -8.82
C ILE A 127 1.29 -2.45 -10.11
N LEU A 128 2.06 -3.02 -11.04
CA LEU A 128 2.38 -2.38 -12.31
C LEU A 128 1.12 -2.11 -13.12
N ASN A 129 0.22 -3.11 -13.22
CA ASN A 129 -1.03 -2.95 -13.93
C ASN A 129 -1.88 -1.84 -13.31
N VAL A 130 -2.05 -1.85 -11.98
CA VAL A 130 -2.78 -0.78 -11.26
C VAL A 130 -2.13 0.58 -11.50
N HIS A 131 -0.81 0.69 -11.44
CA HIS A 131 -0.10 1.94 -11.69
C HIS A 131 -0.33 2.48 -13.10
N LEU A 132 -0.26 1.61 -14.12
CA LEU A 132 -0.54 1.98 -15.50
C LEU A 132 -2.01 2.36 -15.72
N GLU A 133 -2.94 1.73 -15.01
CA GLU A 133 -4.36 2.09 -15.05
C GLU A 133 -4.64 3.45 -14.40
N LYS A 134 -3.96 3.81 -13.30
CA LYS A 134 -4.10 5.14 -12.67
C LYS A 134 -3.82 6.28 -13.64
N ARG A 135 -2.94 6.09 -14.63
CA ARG A 135 -2.64 7.08 -15.68
C ARG A 135 -3.84 7.40 -16.58
N LYS A 136 -4.82 6.51 -16.67
CA LYS A 136 -6.07 6.73 -17.41
C LYS A 136 -7.03 7.67 -16.67
N TYR A 137 -6.81 7.87 -15.37
CA TYR A 137 -7.67 8.61 -14.47
C TYR A 137 -6.89 9.72 -13.73
N PRO A 138 -6.28 10.68 -14.46
CA PRO A 138 -5.38 11.67 -13.87
C PRO A 138 -6.08 12.55 -12.83
N ASP A 139 -7.36 12.89 -12.99
CA ASP A 139 -8.10 13.71 -12.03
C ASP A 139 -8.42 12.96 -10.73
N GLU A 140 -8.48 11.63 -10.78
CA GLU A 140 -8.74 10.76 -9.64
C GLU A 140 -7.46 10.30 -8.94
N TYR A 141 -6.34 10.19 -9.66
CA TYR A 141 -5.10 9.65 -9.09
C TYR A 141 -3.93 10.61 -9.35
N VAL A 142 -3.82 11.61 -8.47
CA VAL A 142 -2.71 12.56 -8.40
C VAL A 142 -1.96 12.48 -7.08
N GLY A 143 -0.71 12.97 -7.08
CA GLY A 143 0.11 13.10 -5.88
C GLY A 143 0.25 11.78 -5.11
N PHE A 144 -0.18 11.79 -3.85
CA PHE A 144 -0.11 10.65 -2.92
C PHE A 144 -0.66 9.35 -3.52
N ALA A 145 -1.83 9.41 -4.15
CA ALA A 145 -2.51 8.23 -4.67
C ALA A 145 -1.81 7.64 -5.90
N TYR A 146 -1.08 8.44 -6.68
CA TYR A 146 -0.27 7.97 -7.80
C TYR A 146 1.07 7.42 -7.32
N ASN A 147 1.72 8.14 -6.42
CA ASN A 147 3.06 7.85 -5.94
C ASN A 147 3.12 6.59 -5.06
N SER A 148 2.04 6.23 -4.37
CA SER A 148 1.99 5.03 -3.52
C SER A 148 2.26 3.73 -4.31
N SER A 149 1.71 3.58 -5.52
CA SER A 149 1.99 2.39 -6.34
C SER A 149 3.41 2.38 -6.89
N LEU A 150 4.00 3.54 -7.16
CA LEU A 150 5.39 3.67 -7.59
C LEU A 150 6.37 3.29 -6.47
N SER A 151 6.12 3.77 -5.26
CA SER A 151 6.88 3.39 -4.06
C SER A 151 6.77 1.89 -3.77
N ALA A 152 5.58 1.32 -3.94
CA ALA A 152 5.36 -0.12 -3.80
C ALA A 152 6.15 -0.93 -4.84
N LEU A 153 6.13 -0.53 -6.12
CA LEU A 153 6.94 -1.16 -7.18
C LEU A 153 8.44 -1.12 -6.85
N TYR A 154 8.92 0.04 -6.43
CA TYR A 154 10.31 0.24 -6.04
C TYR A 154 10.72 -0.67 -4.87
N ARG A 155 9.84 -0.83 -3.89
CA ARG A 155 10.09 -1.68 -2.72
C ARG A 155 10.14 -3.17 -3.07
N VAL A 156 9.32 -3.63 -4.00
CA VAL A 156 9.29 -5.03 -4.46
C VAL A 156 10.47 -5.36 -5.39
N LEU A 157 11.00 -4.38 -6.12
CA LEU A 157 12.20 -4.56 -6.95
C LEU A 157 13.36 -5.12 -6.10
N PRO A 158 14.00 -6.23 -6.52
CA PRO A 158 15.15 -6.77 -5.81
C PRO A 158 16.34 -5.80 -5.88
N SER A 159 17.18 -5.84 -4.85
CA SER A 159 18.46 -5.14 -4.81
C SER A 159 19.44 -5.74 -5.82
N GLU A 160 19.31 -5.46 -7.12
CA GLU A 160 20.41 -5.80 -8.03
C GLU A 160 21.62 -4.87 -7.80
N PRO A 161 22.86 -5.36 -7.96
CA PRO A 161 24.08 -4.57 -7.76
C PRO A 161 24.25 -3.38 -8.74
N LYS A 162 23.36 -3.22 -9.72
CA LYS A 162 23.44 -2.25 -10.83
C LYS A 162 22.14 -1.45 -11.07
N GLY A 163 21.34 -1.16 -10.03
CA GLY A 163 20.06 -0.44 -10.17
C GLY A 163 19.81 0.72 -9.19
N ILE A 164 18.60 1.29 -9.31
CA ILE A 164 18.04 2.49 -8.64
C ILE A 164 18.23 2.51 -7.10
N ARG A 165 18.44 1.35 -6.45
CA ARG A 165 18.76 1.24 -5.00
C ARG A 165 20.10 1.86 -4.57
N LYS A 166 20.95 2.30 -5.50
CA LYS A 166 22.18 3.05 -5.17
C LYS A 166 21.94 4.50 -4.74
N ASN A 167 20.72 5.03 -4.86
CA ASN A 167 20.42 6.42 -4.48
C ASN A 167 19.22 6.50 -3.52
N PRO A 168 19.41 6.14 -2.24
CA PRO A 168 18.37 6.21 -1.21
C PRO A 168 17.83 7.64 -0.98
N GLU A 169 18.63 8.68 -1.28
CA GLU A 169 18.20 10.09 -1.24
C GLU A 169 17.12 10.39 -2.31
N LYS A 170 17.27 9.88 -3.55
CA LYS A 170 16.24 9.97 -4.61
C LYS A 170 14.92 9.31 -4.20
N VAL A 171 14.98 8.23 -3.42
CA VAL A 171 13.79 7.48 -2.96
C VAL A 171 13.15 8.16 -1.75
N LYS A 172 13.95 8.67 -0.82
CA LYS A 172 13.45 9.55 0.25
C LYS A 172 12.73 10.76 -0.32
N SER A 173 13.11 11.24 -1.52
CA SER A 173 12.35 12.29 -2.19
C SER A 173 10.98 11.84 -2.71
N LEU A 174 10.78 10.55 -3.06
CA LEU A 174 9.46 10.01 -3.40
C LEU A 174 8.54 9.93 -2.19
N THR A 175 9.09 9.56 -1.02
CA THR A 175 8.33 9.45 0.23
C THR A 175 8.12 10.82 0.91
N ASN A 176 9.08 11.74 0.82
CA ASN A 176 8.99 13.06 1.47
C ASN A 176 8.35 14.15 0.59
N ASN A 177 8.37 14.01 -0.74
CA ASN A 177 7.73 14.93 -1.68
C ASN A 177 6.65 14.22 -2.53
N GLU A 178 5.76 13.49 -1.88
CA GLU A 178 4.61 12.79 -2.50
C GLU A 178 3.64 13.75 -3.27
N ARG A 179 3.91 15.07 -3.28
CA ARG A 179 3.17 16.11 -4.02
C ARG A 179 3.61 16.29 -5.48
N PHE A 180 4.78 15.79 -5.91
CA PHE A 180 5.28 15.99 -7.28
C PHE A 180 5.59 14.68 -8.00
N ILE A 181 5.10 14.54 -9.24
CA ILE A 181 5.40 13.41 -10.12
C ILE A 181 6.76 13.67 -10.80
N ASN A 182 7.79 12.93 -10.43
CA ASN A 182 9.07 12.95 -11.16
C ASN A 182 8.99 11.97 -12.35
N ASN A 183 8.56 12.48 -13.52
CA ASN A 183 8.36 11.69 -14.74
C ASN A 183 9.60 10.89 -15.19
N SER A 184 10.81 11.34 -14.85
CA SER A 184 12.05 10.63 -15.18
C SER A 184 12.23 9.38 -14.31
N LEU A 185 12.02 9.54 -12.99
CA LEU A 185 12.14 8.45 -12.02
C LEU A 185 11.03 7.40 -12.18
N ASP A 186 9.81 7.84 -12.50
CA ASP A 186 8.69 6.96 -12.82
C ASP A 186 9.06 6.00 -13.98
N ARG A 187 9.53 6.56 -15.11
CA ARG A 187 10.01 5.76 -16.24
C ARG A 187 11.13 4.79 -15.87
N GLU A 188 12.09 5.24 -15.06
CA GLU A 188 13.22 4.40 -14.62
C GLU A 188 12.74 3.18 -13.83
N ILE A 189 11.79 3.37 -12.89
CA ILE A 189 11.21 2.29 -12.08
C ILE A 189 10.39 1.34 -12.95
N ILE A 190 9.53 1.85 -13.83
CA ILE A 190 8.70 1.03 -14.71
C ILE A 190 9.57 0.14 -15.62
N VAL A 191 10.60 0.72 -16.26
CA VAL A 191 11.51 -0.04 -17.13
C VAL A 191 12.26 -1.11 -16.33
N SER A 192 12.72 -0.78 -15.12
CA SER A 192 13.40 -1.73 -14.24
C SER A 192 12.50 -2.90 -13.84
N VAL A 193 11.23 -2.61 -13.51
CA VAL A 193 10.20 -3.60 -13.22
C VAL A 193 9.95 -4.50 -14.41
N GLN A 194 9.70 -3.93 -15.60
CA GLN A 194 9.43 -4.69 -16.81
C GLN A 194 10.60 -5.63 -17.16
N ASN A 195 11.84 -5.13 -17.08
CA ASN A 195 13.03 -5.94 -17.32
C ASN A 195 13.15 -7.10 -16.33
N PHE A 196 12.87 -6.86 -15.04
CA PHE A 196 12.92 -7.91 -14.04
C PHE A 196 11.82 -8.98 -14.24
N LEU A 197 10.64 -8.58 -14.71
CA LEU A 197 9.53 -9.49 -14.97
C LEU A 197 9.73 -10.40 -16.19
N LEU A 198 10.64 -10.03 -17.12
CA LEU A 198 11.01 -10.79 -18.32
C LEU A 198 12.13 -11.82 -18.09
N ARG A 199 12.94 -11.63 -17.04
CA ARG A 199 13.93 -12.61 -16.56
C ARG A 199 13.24 -13.74 -15.81
#